data_AF-A0A9P5U2P6-F1
#
_entry.id   AF-A0A9P5U2P6-F1
#
_cell.length_a   1.000
_cell.length_b   1.000
_cell.length_c   1.000
_cell.angle_alpha   90.00
_cell.angle_beta   90.00
_cell.angle_gamma   90.00
#
_symmetry.space_group_name_H-M   'P 1'
#
loop_
_entity.id
_entity.type
_entity.pdbx_description
1 polymer ?
#
loop_
_entity_poly.entity_id
_entity_poly.type
_entity_poly.pdbx_seq_one_letter_code
_entity_poly.pdbx_strand_id
1 'polypeptide(L)'
;TSFPLAEIYHQATESVAATFVLLFIILLAEIASLLGCYVVLGRSWWALARDNATPFSEYFIEVSVKLSCPVRSTLLCLILCIGLGAIQLGSPTAFSDLVGSSIILTATSYLLAILPHLLSRLSPSGPNVIKGPFWMGPFLGPVVNALAVLFIILTNIIYCFPYFLPANDVSVSYNSVILVGLSLLTGAWWFIHGRKRYPGTSVPHLDEKRKITEDII
;
A
#
# COMPACT_ATOMS: atom_id res chain seq x y z
N THR A 1 -31.13 4.88 -6.35
CA THR A 1 -30.51 6.19 -6.06
C THR A 1 -29.00 5.96 -5.93
N SER A 2 -28.23 6.26 -6.97
CA SER A 2 -26.88 5.66 -7.14
C SER A 2 -25.73 6.45 -6.52
N PHE A 3 -25.99 7.59 -5.86
CA PHE A 3 -24.94 8.43 -5.27
C PHE A 3 -25.35 8.98 -3.90
N PRO A 4 -24.98 8.32 -2.78
CA PRO A 4 -25.41 8.72 -1.44
C PRO A 4 -24.91 10.12 -1.04
N LEU A 5 -23.77 10.54 -1.59
CA LEU A 5 -23.19 11.85 -1.32
C LEU A 5 -24.00 13.00 -1.94
N ALA A 6 -24.59 12.78 -3.12
CA ALA A 6 -25.48 13.76 -3.75
C ALA A 6 -26.77 13.93 -2.94
N GLU A 7 -27.29 12.84 -2.39
CA GLU A 7 -28.47 12.84 -1.53
C GLU A 7 -28.23 13.61 -0.23
N ILE A 8 -27.08 13.39 0.43
CA ILE A 8 -26.70 14.12 1.65
C ILE A 8 -26.62 15.62 1.39
N TYR A 9 -26.03 16.05 0.27
CA TYR A 9 -25.95 17.47 -0.08
C TYR A 9 -27.30 18.07 -0.45
N HIS A 10 -28.16 17.31 -1.12
CA HIS A 10 -29.51 17.75 -1.40
C HIS A 10 -30.31 17.93 -0.11
N GLN A 11 -30.21 16.98 0.82
CA GLN A 11 -30.84 17.06 2.14
C GLN A 11 -30.30 18.21 2.99
N ALA A 12 -29.01 18.51 2.91
CA ALA A 12 -28.39 19.59 3.69
C ALA A 12 -28.64 21.00 3.12
N THR A 13 -28.80 21.13 1.79
CA THR A 13 -28.90 22.43 1.12
C THR A 13 -30.31 22.78 0.65
N GLU A 14 -31.21 21.80 0.57
CA GLU A 14 -32.56 21.89 0.01
C GLU A 14 -32.60 22.51 -1.41
N SER A 15 -31.46 22.56 -2.10
CA SER A 15 -31.29 23.23 -3.38
C SER A 15 -30.44 22.39 -4.33
N VAL A 16 -31.02 22.11 -5.50
CA VAL A 16 -30.35 21.36 -6.57
C VAL A 16 -29.12 22.11 -7.09
N ALA A 17 -29.18 23.44 -7.19
CA ALA A 17 -28.07 24.26 -7.67
C ALA A 17 -26.88 24.24 -6.69
N ALA A 18 -27.14 24.37 -5.39
CA ALA A 18 -26.11 24.28 -4.37
C ALA A 18 -25.47 22.89 -4.33
N THR A 19 -26.28 21.84 -4.41
CA THR A 19 -25.82 20.44 -4.48
C THR A 19 -24.89 20.21 -5.68
N PHE A 20 -25.25 20.73 -6.86
CA PHE A 20 -24.43 20.61 -8.06
C PHE A 20 -23.06 21.29 -7.89
N VAL A 21 -23.02 22.52 -7.35
CA VAL A 21 -21.77 23.25 -7.13
C VAL A 21 -20.86 22.50 -6.14
N LEU A 22 -21.42 21.96 -5.06
CA LEU A 22 -20.66 21.16 -4.09
C LEU A 22 -20.09 19.89 -4.71
N LEU A 23 -20.87 19.17 -5.51
CA LEU A 23 -20.40 18.00 -6.25
C LEU A 23 -19.31 18.36 -7.26
N PHE A 24 -19.44 19.50 -7.94
CA PHE A 24 -18.45 19.98 -8.90
C PHE A 24 -17.11 20.31 -8.23
N ILE A 25 -17.12 20.92 -7.04
CA ILE A 25 -15.90 21.20 -6.27
C ILE A 25 -15.17 19.89 -5.91
N ILE A 26 -15.91 18.86 -5.48
CA ILE A 26 -15.33 17.56 -5.15
C ILE A 26 -14.76 16.90 -6.40
N LEU A 27 -15.47 16.98 -7.53
CA LEU A 27 -14.98 16.44 -8.80
C LEU A 27 -13.63 17.08 -9.20
N LEU A 28 -13.47 18.39 -9.02
CA LEU A 28 -12.18 19.05 -9.27
C LEU A 28 -11.08 18.57 -8.31
N ALA A 29 -11.41 18.37 -7.03
CA ALA A 29 -10.47 17.85 -6.04
C ALA A 29 -10.03 16.41 -6.37
N GLU A 30 -10.96 15.55 -6.80
CA GLU A 30 -10.69 14.17 -7.21
C GLU A 30 -9.76 14.11 -8.43
N ILE A 31 -9.96 14.98 -9.44
CA ILE A 31 -9.07 15.06 -10.60
C ILE A 31 -7.63 15.39 -10.16
N ALA A 32 -7.46 16.34 -9.26
CA ALA A 32 -6.13 16.70 -8.74
C ALA A 32 -5.51 15.55 -7.94
N SER A 33 -6.31 14.87 -7.11
CA SER A 33 -5.89 13.70 -6.33
C SER A 33 -5.42 12.55 -7.23
N LEU A 34 -6.19 12.22 -8.27
CA LEU A 34 -5.86 11.16 -9.22
C LEU A 34 -4.49 11.38 -9.88
N LEU A 35 -4.20 12.60 -10.33
CA LEU A 35 -2.90 12.94 -10.91
C LEU A 35 -1.76 12.70 -9.92
N GLY A 36 -1.94 13.11 -8.65
CA GLY A 36 -0.98 12.86 -7.59
C GLY A 36 -0.74 11.37 -7.35
N CYS A 37 -1.82 10.59 -7.26
CA CYS A 37 -1.75 9.13 -7.07
C CYS A 37 -0.97 8.44 -8.18
N TYR A 38 -1.23 8.77 -9.45
CA TYR A 38 -0.52 8.17 -10.58
C TYR A 38 0.99 8.46 -10.58
N VAL A 39 1.36 9.69 -10.23
CA VAL A 39 2.78 10.06 -10.14
C VAL A 39 3.47 9.32 -8.98
N VAL A 40 2.79 9.14 -7.84
CA VAL A 40 3.32 8.36 -6.72
C VAL A 40 3.45 6.89 -7.11
N LEU A 41 2.44 6.28 -7.73
CA LEU A 41 2.45 4.88 -8.16
C LEU A 41 3.64 4.58 -9.10
N GLY A 42 3.83 5.41 -10.14
CA GLY A 42 4.93 5.25 -11.08
C GLY A 42 6.30 5.39 -10.42
N ARG A 43 6.46 6.33 -9.48
CA ARG A 43 7.72 6.51 -8.72
C ARG A 43 7.98 5.37 -7.74
N SER A 44 6.94 4.84 -7.08
CA SER A 44 7.06 3.70 -6.18
C SER A 44 7.48 2.43 -6.93
N TRP A 45 6.89 2.15 -8.10
CA TRP A 45 7.31 1.02 -8.93
C TRP A 45 8.74 1.18 -9.44
N TRP A 46 9.10 2.38 -9.89
CA TRP A 46 10.47 2.68 -10.31
C TRP A 46 11.48 2.51 -9.18
N ALA A 47 11.17 2.97 -7.96
CA ALA A 47 12.05 2.77 -6.81
C ALA A 47 12.24 1.28 -6.50
N LEU A 48 11.17 0.49 -6.58
CA LEU A 48 11.23 -0.96 -6.40
C LEU A 48 12.04 -1.65 -7.52
N ALA A 49 11.98 -1.14 -8.75
CA ALA A 49 12.80 -1.61 -9.87
C ALA A 49 14.29 -1.28 -9.68
N ARG A 50 14.60 -0.07 -9.17
CA ARG A 50 15.96 0.32 -8.83
C ARG A 50 16.60 -0.63 -7.81
N ASP A 51 15.81 -1.08 -6.85
CA ASP A 51 16.26 -2.00 -5.81
C ASP A 51 16.19 -3.48 -6.26
N ASN A 52 16.00 -3.75 -7.57
CA ASN A 52 15.89 -5.09 -8.17
C ASN A 52 14.81 -6.00 -7.55
N ALA A 53 13.74 -5.40 -7.01
CA ALA A 53 12.66 -6.13 -6.39
C ALA A 53 11.48 -6.44 -7.34
N THR A 54 11.38 -5.76 -8.49
CA THR A 54 10.33 -5.99 -9.50
C THR A 54 10.75 -6.97 -10.61
N PRO A 55 9.77 -7.63 -11.29
CA PRO A 55 10.04 -8.32 -12.53
C PRO A 55 10.51 -7.34 -13.61
N PHE A 56 11.53 -7.74 -14.38
CA PHE A 56 12.14 -6.91 -15.44
C PHE A 56 12.66 -5.55 -14.93
N SER A 57 13.32 -5.55 -13.77
CA SER A 57 13.89 -4.35 -13.13
C SER A 57 14.72 -3.48 -14.09
N GLU A 58 15.57 -4.10 -14.93
CA GLU A 58 16.42 -3.42 -15.92
C GLU A 58 15.61 -2.60 -16.95
N TYR A 59 14.38 -3.01 -17.26
CA TYR A 59 13.54 -2.27 -18.20
C TYR A 59 12.83 -1.09 -17.52
N PHE A 60 12.41 -1.26 -16.27
CA PHE A 60 11.62 -0.30 -15.51
C PHE A 60 12.46 0.72 -14.72
N ILE A 61 13.77 0.50 -14.57
CA ILE A 61 14.69 1.45 -13.93
C ILE A 61 14.99 2.68 -14.79
N GLU A 62 14.74 2.62 -16.10
CA GLU A 62 15.06 3.72 -17.02
C GLU A 62 14.14 4.93 -16.81
N VAL A 63 14.74 6.12 -16.65
CA VAL A 63 14.05 7.41 -16.52
C VAL A 63 14.23 8.22 -17.79
N SER A 64 13.15 8.82 -18.29
CA SER A 64 13.25 9.71 -19.45
C SER A 64 13.89 11.04 -19.07
N VAL A 65 14.99 11.41 -19.73
CA VAL A 65 15.72 12.68 -19.49
C VAL A 65 14.85 13.90 -19.86
N LYS A 66 13.98 13.78 -20.86
CA LYS A 66 13.15 14.90 -21.34
C LYS A 66 12.00 15.25 -20.40
N LEU A 67 11.39 14.24 -19.77
CA LEU A 67 10.25 14.43 -18.86
C LEU A 67 10.64 14.32 -17.38
N SER A 68 11.90 13.97 -17.07
CA SER A 68 12.39 13.73 -15.71
C SER A 68 11.52 12.77 -14.90
N CYS A 69 10.86 11.82 -15.58
CA CYS A 69 9.92 10.89 -14.96
C CYS A 69 10.08 9.47 -15.49
N PRO A 70 9.77 8.44 -14.68
CA PRO A 70 9.88 7.03 -15.07
C PRO A 70 8.67 6.63 -15.92
N VAL A 71 8.64 7.05 -17.19
CA VAL A 71 7.50 6.87 -18.12
C VAL A 71 7.09 5.41 -18.24
N ARG A 72 8.04 4.47 -18.34
CA ARG A 72 7.77 3.04 -18.51
C ARG A 72 7.04 2.44 -17.30
N SER A 73 7.50 2.78 -16.10
CA SER A 73 6.87 2.36 -14.85
C SER A 73 5.48 2.95 -14.69
N THR A 74 5.33 4.24 -14.99
CA THR A 74 4.02 4.91 -14.95
C THR A 74 3.03 4.29 -15.94
N LEU A 75 3.47 3.96 -17.16
CA LEU A 75 2.62 3.35 -18.19
C LEU A 75 2.18 1.94 -17.78
N LEU A 76 3.07 1.14 -17.17
CA LEU A 76 2.70 -0.16 -16.62
C LEU A 76 1.62 0.00 -15.55
N CYS A 77 1.82 0.89 -14.58
CA CYS A 77 0.84 1.15 -13.53
C CYS A 77 -0.50 1.60 -14.14
N LEU A 78 -0.49 2.45 -15.17
CA LEU A 78 -1.70 2.88 -15.86
C LEU A 78 -2.45 1.71 -16.51
N ILE A 79 -1.74 0.84 -17.24
CA ILE A 79 -2.33 -0.35 -17.87
C ILE A 79 -2.95 -1.27 -16.83
N LEU A 80 -2.25 -1.51 -15.70
CA LEU A 80 -2.77 -2.32 -14.60
C LEU A 80 -4.01 -1.67 -13.96
N CYS A 81 -4.00 -0.36 -13.70
CA CYS A 81 -5.15 0.36 -13.17
C CYS A 81 -6.37 0.27 -14.10
N ILE A 82 -6.17 0.44 -15.41
CA ILE A 82 -7.25 0.29 -16.40
C ILE A 82 -7.78 -1.15 -16.41
N GLY A 83 -6.89 -2.14 -16.38
CA GLY A 83 -7.27 -3.55 -16.34
C GLY A 83 -8.06 -3.93 -15.08
N LEU A 84 -7.64 -3.45 -13.91
CA LEU A 84 -8.37 -3.65 -12.66
C LEU A 84 -9.69 -2.87 -12.65
N GLY A 85 -9.74 -1.68 -13.24
CA GLY A 85 -10.97 -0.89 -13.41
C GLY A 85 -11.98 -1.55 -14.35
N ALA A 86 -11.50 -2.27 -15.37
CA ALA A 86 -12.36 -2.99 -16.30
C ALA A 86 -13.14 -4.14 -15.64
N ILE A 87 -12.74 -4.62 -14.46
CA ILE A 87 -13.47 -5.64 -13.69
C ILE A 87 -14.90 -5.19 -13.38
N GLN A 88 -15.11 -3.88 -13.19
CA GLN A 88 -16.42 -3.29 -12.97
C GLN A 88 -17.42 -3.61 -14.10
N LEU A 89 -16.94 -3.80 -15.34
CA LEU A 89 -17.80 -4.15 -16.49
C LEU A 89 -18.33 -5.58 -16.40
N GLY A 90 -17.60 -6.48 -15.75
CA GLY A 90 -18.00 -7.88 -15.57
C GLY A 90 -18.86 -8.08 -14.33
N SER A 91 -18.42 -7.54 -13.18
CA SER A 91 -19.15 -7.66 -11.91
C SER A 91 -18.89 -6.45 -11.00
N PRO A 92 -19.93 -5.66 -10.65
CA PRO A 92 -19.79 -4.55 -9.71
C PRO A 92 -19.42 -5.03 -8.31
N THR A 93 -19.91 -6.22 -7.91
CA THR A 93 -19.57 -6.83 -6.62
C THR A 93 -18.09 -7.15 -6.54
N ALA A 94 -17.52 -7.76 -7.59
CA ALA A 94 -16.11 -8.11 -7.62
C ALA A 94 -15.19 -6.88 -7.55
N PHE A 95 -15.59 -5.77 -8.19
CA PHE A 95 -14.85 -4.51 -8.07
C PHE A 95 -14.96 -3.90 -6.68
N SER A 96 -16.14 -3.89 -6.05
CA SER A 96 -16.32 -3.42 -4.68
C SER A 96 -15.48 -4.24 -3.69
N ASP A 97 -15.41 -5.56 -3.86
CA ASP A 97 -14.54 -6.43 -3.06
C ASP A 97 -13.06 -6.14 -3.29
N LEU A 98 -12.66 -5.90 -4.54
CA LEU A 98 -11.27 -5.52 -4.86
C LEU A 98 -10.89 -4.19 -4.19
N VAL A 99 -11.74 -3.17 -4.28
CA VAL A 99 -11.50 -1.87 -3.63
C VAL A 99 -11.47 -2.04 -2.11
N GLY A 100 -12.38 -2.83 -1.53
CA GLY A 100 -12.37 -3.15 -0.09
C GLY A 100 -11.08 -3.84 0.34
N SER A 101 -10.59 -4.80 -0.45
CA SER A 101 -9.36 -5.53 -0.17
C SER A 101 -8.11 -4.64 -0.17
N SER A 102 -8.12 -3.51 -0.89
CA SER A 102 -6.99 -2.57 -0.91
C SER A 102 -6.67 -2.00 0.48
N ILE A 103 -7.69 -1.82 1.33
CA ILE A 103 -7.55 -1.35 2.71
C ILE A 103 -6.81 -2.40 3.56
N ILE A 104 -7.22 -3.66 3.44
CA ILE A 104 -6.65 -4.83 4.12
C ILE A 104 -5.19 -5.03 3.68
N LEU A 105 -4.93 -4.93 2.38
CA LEU A 105 -3.58 -5.03 1.82
C LEU A 105 -2.68 -3.89 2.30
N THR A 106 -3.21 -2.67 2.40
CA THR A 106 -2.48 -1.51 2.95
C THR A 106 -2.15 -1.72 4.43
N ALA A 107 -3.13 -2.17 5.22
CA ALA A 107 -2.92 -2.50 6.63
C ALA A 107 -1.87 -3.61 6.81
N THR A 108 -1.93 -4.64 5.96
CA THR A 108 -0.96 -5.74 5.92
C THR A 108 0.44 -5.24 5.52
N SER A 109 0.55 -4.26 4.62
CA SER A 109 1.83 -3.63 4.29
C SER A 109 2.46 -2.94 5.51
N TYR A 110 1.66 -2.27 6.35
CA TYR A 110 2.16 -1.71 7.62
C TYR A 110 2.57 -2.79 8.61
N LEU A 111 1.82 -3.89 8.68
CA LEU A 111 2.20 -5.06 9.48
C LEU A 111 3.59 -5.58 9.09
N LEU A 112 3.84 -5.74 7.79
CA LEU A 112 5.13 -6.22 7.27
C LEU A 112 6.30 -5.26 7.56
N ALA A 113 6.05 -3.97 7.74
CA ALA A 113 7.08 -3.01 8.13
C ALA A 113 7.34 -3.01 9.65
N ILE A 114 6.29 -3.08 10.47
CA ILE A 114 6.38 -2.97 11.93
C ILE A 114 6.85 -4.28 12.57
N LEU A 115 6.39 -5.42 12.05
CA LEU A 115 6.64 -6.73 12.66
C LEU A 115 8.13 -7.11 12.68
N PRO A 116 8.92 -6.97 11.60
CA PRO A 116 10.36 -7.25 11.64
C PRO A 116 11.12 -6.36 12.61
N HIS A 117 10.67 -5.10 12.81
CA HIS A 117 11.26 -4.21 13.81
C HIS A 117 11.02 -4.71 15.24
N LEU A 118 9.86 -5.31 15.51
CA LEU A 118 9.56 -5.92 16.81
C LEU A 118 10.35 -7.23 16.99
N LEU A 119 10.41 -8.07 15.96
CA LEU A 119 11.13 -9.35 15.98
C LEU A 119 12.65 -9.17 16.08
N SER A 120 13.23 -8.16 15.42
CA SER A 120 14.66 -7.87 15.51
C SER A 120 15.11 -7.51 16.93
N ARG A 121 14.19 -7.03 17.79
CA ARG A 121 14.49 -6.79 19.21
C ARG A 121 14.51 -8.05 20.07
N LEU A 122 13.82 -9.10 19.62
CA LEU A 122 13.81 -10.42 20.25
C LEU A 122 14.94 -11.31 19.73
N SER A 123 15.55 -10.96 18.60
CA SER A 123 16.66 -11.70 18.00
C SER A 123 17.94 -11.59 18.87
N PRO A 124 18.73 -12.67 19.02
CA PRO A 124 20.01 -12.66 19.74
C PRO A 124 21.02 -11.62 19.22
N SER A 125 20.90 -11.23 17.93
CA SER A 125 21.76 -10.23 17.29
C SER A 125 21.43 -8.78 17.67
N GLY A 126 20.38 -8.55 18.46
CA GLY A 126 19.93 -7.23 18.85
C GLY A 126 19.23 -6.45 17.73
N PRO A 127 18.66 -5.26 18.05
CA PRO A 127 18.00 -4.42 17.06
C PRO A 127 18.99 -3.93 15.99
N ASN A 128 18.85 -4.41 14.76
CA ASN A 128 19.71 -4.05 13.63
C ASN A 128 19.27 -2.73 12.94
N VAL A 129 18.76 -1.78 13.72
CA VAL A 129 18.21 -0.52 13.23
C VAL A 129 18.92 0.64 13.92
N ILE A 130 19.62 1.45 13.11
CA ILE A 130 20.28 2.67 13.57
C ILE A 130 19.22 3.64 14.07
N LYS A 131 19.39 4.16 15.29
CA LYS A 131 18.44 5.09 15.91
C LYS A 131 18.44 6.43 15.15
N GLY A 132 17.27 6.84 14.68
CA GLY A 132 17.07 8.14 14.06
C GLY A 132 16.96 9.30 15.08
N PRO A 133 16.80 10.55 14.61
CA PRO A 133 16.64 11.73 15.46
C PRO A 133 15.42 11.64 16.40
N PHE A 134 14.40 10.87 16.00
CA PHE A 134 13.23 10.56 16.81
C PHE A 134 13.24 9.09 17.25
N TRP A 135 13.13 8.84 18.55
CA TRP A 135 13.07 7.49 19.12
C TRP A 135 12.19 7.46 20.38
N MET A 136 11.17 6.58 20.37
CA MET A 136 10.17 6.42 21.44
C MET A 136 10.65 5.56 22.63
N GLY A 137 11.95 5.56 22.94
CA GLY A 137 12.46 4.82 24.08
C GLY A 137 12.53 3.29 23.88
N PRO A 138 13.11 2.58 24.87
CA PRO A 138 13.27 1.13 24.80
C PRO A 138 12.00 0.37 25.22
N PHE A 139 11.12 1.01 26.00
CA PHE A 139 9.92 0.41 26.56
C PHE A 139 8.63 0.83 25.84
N LEU A 140 8.40 2.14 25.67
CA LEU A 140 7.19 2.66 25.02
C LEU A 140 7.13 2.28 23.52
N GLY A 141 8.25 2.34 22.80
CA GLY A 141 8.32 1.96 21.39
C GLY A 141 7.81 0.55 21.09
N PRO A 142 8.32 -0.50 21.76
CA PRO A 142 7.80 -1.86 21.57
C PRO A 142 6.34 -2.05 21.94
N VAL A 143 5.86 -1.41 23.02
CA VAL A 143 4.45 -1.50 23.44
C VAL A 143 3.52 -0.92 22.37
N VAL A 144 3.83 0.27 21.86
CA VAL A 144 3.04 0.91 20.80
C VAL A 144 3.06 0.06 19.52
N ASN A 145 4.23 -0.45 19.14
CA ASN A 145 4.34 -1.33 17.97
C ASN A 145 3.55 -2.64 18.15
N ALA A 146 3.57 -3.24 19.34
CA ALA A 146 2.81 -4.45 19.63
C ALA A 146 1.29 -4.19 19.59
N LEU A 147 0.83 -3.07 20.16
CA LEU A 147 -0.58 -2.66 20.08
C LEU A 147 -1.01 -2.40 18.63
N ALA A 148 -0.16 -1.74 17.83
CA ALA A 148 -0.42 -1.50 16.42
C ALA A 148 -0.53 -2.82 15.63
N VAL A 149 0.39 -3.77 15.85
CA VAL A 149 0.35 -5.10 15.23
C VAL A 149 -0.94 -5.85 15.63
N LEU A 150 -1.29 -5.85 16.92
CA LEU A 150 -2.51 -6.49 17.40
C LEU A 150 -3.77 -5.87 16.76
N PHE A 151 -3.81 -4.53 16.66
CA PHE A 151 -4.92 -3.82 16.04
C PHE A 151 -5.04 -4.13 14.54
N ILE A 152 -3.92 -4.20 13.82
CA ILE A 152 -3.92 -4.56 12.40
C ILE A 152 -4.41 -6.00 12.20
N ILE A 153 -3.94 -6.96 13.00
CA ILE A 153 -4.39 -8.36 12.89
C ILE A 153 -5.89 -8.46 13.18
N LEU A 154 -6.37 -7.82 14.25
CA LEU A 154 -7.77 -7.83 14.62
C LEU A 154 -8.66 -7.22 13.53
N THR A 155 -8.26 -6.06 12.97
CA THR A 155 -9.02 -5.42 11.90
C THR A 155 -9.03 -6.27 10.63
N ASN A 156 -7.90 -6.89 10.24
CA ASN A 156 -7.86 -7.83 9.10
C ASN A 156 -8.86 -8.97 9.24
N ILE A 157 -8.95 -9.59 10.43
CA ILE A 157 -9.89 -10.69 10.69
C ILE A 157 -11.33 -10.20 10.56
N ILE A 158 -11.66 -9.03 11.12
CA ILE A 158 -13.00 -8.45 11.05
C ILE A 158 -13.38 -8.16 9.59
N TYR A 159 -12.48 -7.60 8.79
CA TYR A 159 -12.74 -7.31 7.38
C TYR A 159 -12.91 -8.56 6.50
N CYS A 160 -12.48 -9.73 6.99
CA CYS A 160 -12.72 -11.01 6.32
C CYS A 160 -14.11 -11.60 6.62
N PHE A 161 -14.84 -11.06 7.61
CA PHE A 161 -16.21 -11.51 7.90
C PHE A 161 -17.24 -10.91 6.92
N PRO A 162 -18.35 -11.63 6.68
CA PRO A 162 -19.45 -11.14 5.84
C PRO A 162 -20.22 -9.99 6.53
N TYR A 163 -20.74 -9.07 5.73
CA TYR A 163 -21.44 -7.87 6.23
C TYR A 163 -22.81 -8.15 6.85
N PHE A 164 -23.47 -9.24 6.47
CA PHE A 164 -24.79 -9.64 6.97
C PHE A 164 -24.96 -11.16 6.94
N LEU A 165 -25.81 -11.67 7.84
CA LEU A 165 -26.18 -13.09 7.93
C LEU A 165 -27.64 -13.26 7.49
N PRO A 166 -28.01 -14.37 6.81
CA PRO A 166 -27.15 -15.49 6.38
C PRO A 166 -26.28 -15.12 5.17
N ALA A 167 -25.07 -15.69 5.13
CA ALA A 167 -24.14 -15.48 4.02
C ALA A 167 -24.57 -16.34 2.81
N ASN A 168 -25.11 -15.69 1.77
CA ASN A 168 -25.28 -16.22 0.43
C ASN A 168 -23.95 -16.09 -0.37
N ASP A 169 -23.81 -16.82 -1.48
CA ASP A 169 -22.62 -16.77 -2.40
C ASP A 169 -22.29 -15.36 -2.91
N VAL A 170 -23.26 -14.45 -2.85
CA VAL A 170 -23.15 -13.03 -3.26
C VAL A 170 -22.76 -12.09 -2.11
N SER A 171 -22.75 -12.58 -0.87
CA SER A 171 -22.53 -11.79 0.36
C SER A 171 -21.31 -12.21 1.16
N VAL A 172 -20.57 -13.21 0.68
CA VAL A 172 -19.27 -13.57 1.22
C VAL A 172 -18.22 -12.55 0.78
N SER A 173 -17.54 -11.92 1.73
CA SER A 173 -16.45 -10.98 1.44
C SER A 173 -15.26 -11.74 0.85
N TYR A 174 -14.96 -11.53 -0.44
CA TYR A 174 -13.79 -12.15 -1.11
C TYR A 174 -12.44 -11.57 -0.69
N ASN A 175 -12.46 -10.62 0.25
CA ASN A 175 -11.31 -9.99 0.90
C ASN A 175 -10.24 -10.99 1.37
N SER A 176 -10.66 -12.08 2.02
CA SER A 176 -9.73 -13.10 2.56
C SER A 176 -8.97 -13.82 1.45
N VAL A 177 -9.64 -14.15 0.35
CA VAL A 177 -9.06 -14.81 -0.82
C VAL A 177 -8.05 -13.89 -1.50
N ILE A 178 -8.38 -12.62 -1.68
CA ILE A 178 -7.48 -11.63 -2.30
C ILE A 178 -6.24 -11.41 -1.44
N LEU A 179 -6.43 -11.29 -0.11
CA LEU A 179 -5.33 -11.15 0.84
C LEU A 179 -4.36 -12.32 0.76
N VAL A 180 -4.85 -13.56 0.88
CA VAL A 180 -4.02 -14.77 0.84
C VAL A 180 -3.37 -14.92 -0.54
N GLY A 181 -4.12 -14.74 -1.62
CA GLY A 181 -3.62 -14.87 -2.99
C GLY A 181 -2.47 -13.91 -3.29
N LEU A 182 -2.63 -12.63 -2.95
CA LEU A 182 -1.59 -11.63 -3.22
C LEU A 182 -0.38 -11.80 -2.28
N SER A 183 -0.61 -12.22 -1.02
CA SER A 183 0.46 -12.50 -0.07
C SER A 183 1.31 -13.69 -0.53
N LEU A 184 0.68 -14.75 -1.03
CA LEU A 184 1.35 -15.91 -1.60
C LEU A 184 2.10 -15.57 -2.88
N LEU A 185 1.49 -14.79 -3.79
CA LEU A 185 2.14 -14.34 -5.02
C LEU A 185 3.42 -13.54 -4.72
N THR A 186 3.32 -12.58 -3.80
CA THR A 186 4.44 -11.74 -3.39
C THR A 186 5.52 -12.56 -2.67
N GLY A 187 5.11 -13.45 -1.76
CA GLY A 187 6.02 -14.36 -1.07
C GLY A 187 6.75 -15.30 -2.03
N ALA A 188 6.04 -15.90 -2.98
CA ALA A 188 6.63 -16.76 -4.01
C ALA A 188 7.65 -16.00 -4.85
N TRP A 189 7.31 -14.77 -5.29
CA TRP A 189 8.24 -13.92 -6.02
C TRP A 189 9.51 -13.61 -5.20
N TRP A 190 9.35 -13.33 -3.90
CA TRP A 190 10.48 -13.11 -3.00
C TRP A 190 11.39 -14.34 -2.89
N PHE A 191 10.83 -15.54 -2.76
CA PHE A 191 11.63 -16.77 -2.69
C PHE A 191 12.35 -17.11 -4.00
N ILE A 192 11.71 -16.85 -5.14
CA ILE A 192 12.28 -17.14 -6.46
C ILE A 192 13.38 -16.14 -6.82
N HIS A 193 13.12 -14.84 -6.63
CA HIS A 193 13.96 -13.76 -7.13
C HIS A 193 14.57 -12.90 -6.02
N GLY A 194 13.71 -12.35 -5.14
CA GLY A 194 14.10 -11.35 -4.15
C GLY A 194 15.24 -11.80 -3.22
N ARG A 195 15.17 -13.03 -2.71
CA ARG A 195 16.18 -13.58 -1.78
C ARG A 195 17.60 -13.60 -2.36
N LYS A 196 17.75 -13.70 -3.69
CA LYS A 196 19.06 -13.84 -4.35
C LYS A 196 19.59 -12.54 -4.95
N ARG A 197 18.69 -11.64 -5.37
CA ARG A 197 19.03 -10.47 -6.17
C ARG A 197 18.71 -9.12 -5.52
N TYR A 198 18.18 -9.12 -4.30
CA TYR A 198 17.96 -7.90 -3.53
C TYR A 198 19.23 -7.56 -2.73
N PRO A 199 20.13 -6.69 -3.22
CA PRO A 199 21.09 -6.05 -2.34
C PRO A 199 20.26 -5.19 -1.40
N GLY A 200 20.30 -5.46 -0.09
CA GLY A 200 19.58 -4.64 0.89
C GLY A 200 19.79 -3.15 0.61
N THR A 201 18.83 -2.29 0.97
CA THR A 201 18.88 -0.85 0.70
C THR A 201 20.21 -0.25 1.16
N SER A 202 21.12 0.01 0.21
CA SER A 202 22.36 0.75 0.47
C SER A 202 21.97 2.21 0.55
N VAL A 203 21.79 2.68 1.78
CA VAL A 203 21.59 4.10 2.08
C VAL A 203 22.97 4.67 2.39
N PRO A 204 23.56 5.50 1.50
CA PRO A 204 24.97 5.89 1.60
C PRO A 204 25.35 6.51 2.96
N HIS A 205 24.42 7.26 3.55
CA HIS A 205 24.61 7.92 4.85
C HIS A 205 24.55 6.96 6.06
N LEU A 206 23.89 5.81 5.94
CA LEU A 206 23.92 4.77 6.98
C LEU A 206 25.13 3.86 6.80
N ASP A 207 25.57 3.63 5.57
CA ASP A 207 26.81 2.89 5.30
C ASP A 207 28.03 3.64 5.85
N GLU A 208 28.05 4.97 5.72
CA GLU A 208 29.09 5.83 6.29
C GLU A 208 29.04 5.83 7.84
N LYS A 209 27.86 5.99 8.45
CA LYS A 209 27.72 5.90 9.93
C LYS A 209 28.02 4.52 10.49
N ARG A 210 27.68 3.45 9.76
CA ARG A 210 27.98 2.08 10.15
C ARG A 210 29.48 1.84 10.13
N LYS A 211 30.18 2.27 9.07
CA LYS A 211 31.65 2.22 8.99
C LYS A 211 32.31 2.98 10.15
N ILE A 212 31.86 4.22 10.42
CA ILE A 212 32.37 5.00 11.56
C ILE A 212 32.14 4.29 12.89
N THR A 213 31.01 3.59 13.06
CA THR A 213 30.73 2.86 14.31
C THR A 213 31.58 1.58 14.42
N GLU A 214 31.84 0.89 13.32
CA GLU A 214 32.74 -0.28 13.27
C GLU A 214 34.21 0.12 13.48
N ASP A 215 34.63 1.31 13.05
CA ASP A 215 36.01 1.82 13.23
C ASP A 215 36.31 2.30 14.68
N ILE A 216 35.27 2.49 15.51
CA ILE A 216 35.40 2.97 16.91
C ILE A 216 35.40 1.81 17.93
N ILE A 217 35.07 0.58 17.51
CA ILE A 217 35.03 -0.63 18.35
C ILE A 217 36.29 -1.47 18.11
#